data_AF-A0A520PL84-F1
#
_entry.id   AF-A0A520PL84-F1
#
_cell.length_a   1.000
_cell.length_b   1.000
_cell.length_c   1.000
_cell.angle_alpha   90.00
_cell.angle_beta   90.00
_cell.angle_gamma   90.00
#
_symmetry.space_group_name_H-M   'P 1'
#
loop_
_entity.id
_entity.type
_entity.pdbx_description
1 polymer ?
#
loop_
_entity_poly.entity_id
_entity_poly.type
_entity_poly.pdbx_seq_one_letter_code
_entity_poly.pdbx_strand_id
1 'polypeptide(L)'
;MYDDLIKKTETAIDSSLHWAERGWIATFGPRQTEINSLQAAEELPETYVYRMEAINYWKQVRLTGHDAGISGQKALESLKKGDLRDAEDHLYFSQYVEKPFAEFSKTWVKVYEAAKAQILEDQ
;
A
#
# COMPACT_ATOMS: atom_id res chain seq x y z
N MET A 1 2.17 -25.17 5.44
CA MET A 1 2.80 -23.84 5.59
C MET A 1 1.96 -22.86 4.79
N TYR A 2 1.87 -21.60 5.21
CA TYR A 2 0.93 -20.61 4.65
C TYR A 2 1.37 -20.07 3.27
N ASP A 3 1.73 -20.94 2.33
CA ASP A 3 2.48 -20.59 1.11
C ASP A 3 1.74 -19.61 0.18
N ASP A 4 0.42 -19.74 0.06
CA ASP A 4 -0.40 -18.78 -0.71
C ASP A 4 -0.43 -17.40 -0.05
N LEU A 5 -0.66 -17.37 1.26
CA LEU A 5 -0.69 -16.13 2.04
C LEU A 5 0.68 -15.44 2.08
N ILE A 6 1.76 -16.22 2.15
CA ILE A 6 3.14 -15.73 2.02
C ILE A 6 3.35 -15.04 0.68
N LYS A 7 2.99 -15.67 -0.44
CA LYS A 7 3.12 -15.07 -1.79
C LYS A 7 2.28 -13.81 -1.95
N LYS A 8 1.05 -13.80 -1.43
CA LYS A 8 0.18 -12.63 -1.40
C LYS A 8 0.81 -11.49 -0.60
N THR A 9 1.39 -11.81 0.55
CA THR A 9 2.06 -10.83 1.41
C THR A 9 3.30 -10.26 0.72
N GLU A 10 4.16 -11.09 0.10
CA GLU A 10 5.32 -10.63 -0.67
C GLU A 10 4.92 -9.69 -1.80
N THR A 11 3.87 -10.03 -2.55
CA THR A 11 3.33 -9.19 -3.62
C THR A 11 2.79 -7.86 -3.07
N ALA A 12 2.15 -7.86 -1.91
CA ALA A 12 1.61 -6.66 -1.29
C ALA A 12 2.71 -5.74 -0.72
N ILE A 13 3.79 -6.31 -0.18
CA ILE A 13 4.99 -5.56 0.23
C ILE A 13 5.56 -4.83 -0.98
N ASP A 14 5.84 -5.54 -2.07
CA ASP A 14 6.38 -4.94 -3.28
C ASP A 14 5.45 -3.85 -3.85
N SER A 15 4.14 -4.12 -3.92
CA SER A 15 3.16 -3.14 -4.38
C SER A 15 3.20 -1.85 -3.55
N SER A 16 3.12 -1.97 -2.22
CA SER A 16 3.02 -0.83 -1.32
C SER A 16 4.29 0.02 -1.24
N LEU A 17 5.47 -0.61 -1.28
CA LEU A 17 6.74 0.12 -1.33
C LEU A 17 6.88 0.98 -2.60
N HIS A 18 6.18 0.63 -3.69
CA HIS A 18 6.29 1.30 -4.98
C HIS A 18 5.00 2.05 -5.40
N TRP A 19 4.04 2.28 -4.49
CA TRP A 19 2.79 2.98 -4.83
C TRP A 19 3.02 4.35 -5.48
N ALA A 20 3.96 5.14 -4.95
CA ALA A 20 4.23 6.48 -5.47
C ALA A 20 4.97 6.48 -6.81
N GLU A 21 5.61 5.37 -7.17
CA GLU A 21 6.35 5.20 -8.42
C GLU A 21 5.45 4.63 -9.51
N ARG A 22 4.73 3.53 -9.21
CA ARG A 22 3.77 2.88 -10.12
C ARG A 22 2.54 3.73 -10.33
N GLY A 23 2.11 4.40 -9.26
CA GLY A 23 1.08 5.41 -9.34
C GLY A 23 -0.31 4.90 -9.69
N TRP A 24 -1.21 5.85 -9.88
CA TRP A 24 -2.59 5.66 -10.31
C TRP A 24 -3.14 6.99 -10.83
N ILE A 25 -4.33 6.95 -11.40
CA ILE A 25 -5.00 8.15 -11.92
C ILE A 25 -5.33 9.07 -10.73
N ALA A 26 -4.62 10.17 -10.63
CA ALA A 26 -4.85 11.23 -9.66
C ALA A 26 -4.88 12.57 -10.37
N THR A 27 -5.94 13.35 -10.15
CA THR A 27 -6.17 14.62 -10.83
C THR A 27 -6.01 15.78 -9.87
N PHE A 28 -5.43 16.88 -10.36
CA PHE A 28 -5.15 18.06 -9.55
C PHE A 28 -5.68 19.33 -10.20
N GLY A 29 -6.18 20.24 -9.37
CA GLY A 29 -6.75 21.51 -9.79
C GLY A 29 -8.10 21.42 -10.51
N PRO A 30 -8.68 22.58 -10.90
CA PRO A 30 -10.02 22.67 -11.48
C PRO A 30 -10.11 22.12 -12.90
N ARG A 31 -8.96 21.99 -13.59
CA ARG A 31 -8.88 21.36 -14.91
C ARG A 31 -8.70 19.84 -14.85
N GLN A 32 -8.67 19.27 -13.64
CA GLN A 32 -8.53 17.84 -13.41
C GLN A 32 -7.32 17.25 -14.16
N THR A 33 -6.16 17.92 -14.06
CA THR A 33 -4.95 17.47 -14.76
C THR A 33 -4.43 16.20 -14.11
N GLU A 34 -4.32 15.13 -14.89
CA GLU A 34 -3.78 13.84 -14.44
C GLU A 34 -2.28 13.94 -14.17
N ILE A 35 -1.89 13.60 -12.94
CA ILE A 35 -0.50 13.51 -12.50
C ILE A 35 -0.38 12.21 -11.74
N ASN A 36 0.12 11.19 -12.43
CA ASN A 36 -0.12 9.81 -12.04
C ASN A 36 1.02 9.20 -11.21
N SER A 37 2.07 9.94 -10.86
CA SER A 37 3.16 9.45 -10.00
C SER A 37 3.90 10.60 -9.32
N LEU A 38 4.75 10.27 -8.33
CA LEU A 38 5.62 11.25 -7.70
C LEU A 38 6.57 11.89 -8.70
N GLN A 39 7.19 11.08 -9.57
CA GLN A 39 8.08 11.59 -10.61
C GLN A 39 7.36 12.58 -11.53
N ALA A 40 6.16 12.24 -12.00
CA ALA A 40 5.37 13.12 -12.84
C ALA A 40 5.04 14.44 -12.12
N ALA A 41 4.76 14.40 -10.81
CA ALA A 41 4.51 15.61 -10.03
C ALA A 41 5.76 16.49 -9.85
N GLU A 42 6.94 15.86 -9.69
CA GLU A 42 8.21 16.57 -9.53
C GLU A 42 8.69 17.22 -10.84
N GLU A 43 8.38 16.62 -11.99
CA GLU A 43 8.69 17.12 -13.33
C GLU A 43 7.78 18.27 -13.80
N LEU A 44 6.69 18.57 -13.08
CA LEU A 44 5.81 19.68 -13.42
C LEU A 44 6.56 21.02 -13.41
N PRO A 45 6.24 21.95 -14.34
CA PRO A 45 6.81 23.29 -14.32
C PRO A 45 6.54 24.01 -13.01
N GLU A 46 7.48 24.82 -12.52
CA GLU A 46 7.28 25.64 -11.32
C GLU A 46 6.11 26.61 -11.44
N THR A 47 5.72 26.97 -12.68
CA THR A 47 4.56 27.81 -13.00
C THR A 47 3.23 27.09 -12.83
N TYR A 48 3.22 25.75 -12.67
CA TYR A 48 2.00 25.00 -12.44
C TYR A 48 1.50 25.21 -10.99
N VAL A 49 0.39 25.93 -10.86
CA VAL A 49 -0.17 26.38 -9.57
C VAL A 49 -0.39 25.23 -8.56
N TYR A 50 -0.79 24.05 -9.03
CA TYR A 50 -1.08 22.90 -8.16
C TYR A 50 0.11 21.92 -8.02
N ARG A 51 1.32 22.35 -8.39
CA ARG A 51 2.52 21.50 -8.34
C ARG A 51 2.81 20.99 -6.93
N MET A 52 2.77 21.89 -5.95
CA MET A 52 3.06 21.53 -4.56
C MET A 52 1.99 20.60 -3.97
N GLU A 53 0.73 20.77 -4.37
CA GLU A 53 -0.36 19.86 -3.98
C GLU A 53 -0.09 18.44 -4.52
N ALA A 54 0.22 18.32 -5.82
CA ALA A 54 0.53 17.04 -6.45
C ALA A 54 1.76 16.35 -5.82
N ILE A 55 2.84 17.11 -5.58
CA ILE A 55 4.04 16.58 -4.93
C ILE A 55 3.73 16.10 -3.51
N ASN A 56 2.96 16.87 -2.74
CA ASN A 56 2.63 16.52 -1.36
C ASN A 56 1.75 15.27 -1.30
N TYR A 57 0.75 15.16 -2.18
CA TYR A 57 -0.06 13.95 -2.31
C TYR A 57 0.81 12.71 -2.53
N TRP A 58 1.66 12.73 -3.56
CA TRP A 58 2.48 11.58 -3.89
C TRP A 58 3.56 11.26 -2.84
N LYS A 59 4.06 12.28 -2.13
CA LYS A 59 4.93 12.06 -0.96
C LYS A 59 4.19 11.38 0.18
N GLN A 60 2.94 11.74 0.46
CA GLN A 60 2.11 11.05 1.45
C GLN A 60 1.83 9.60 1.04
N VAL A 61 1.54 9.36 -0.24
CA VAL A 61 1.41 8.01 -0.79
C VAL A 61 2.67 7.19 -0.54
N ARG A 62 3.86 7.75 -0.83
CA ARG A 62 5.15 7.08 -0.62
C ARG A 62 5.37 6.72 0.85
N LEU A 63 5.15 7.67 1.76
CA LEU A 63 5.34 7.45 3.20
C LEU A 63 4.38 6.39 3.73
N THR A 64 3.12 6.47 3.34
CA THR A 64 2.07 5.54 3.78
C THR A 64 2.31 4.13 3.21
N GLY A 65 2.68 4.04 1.94
CA GLY A 65 3.05 2.78 1.29
C GLY A 65 4.28 2.14 1.94
N HIS A 66 5.27 2.95 2.33
CA HIS A 66 6.42 2.48 3.09
C HIS A 66 6.02 1.91 4.46
N ASP A 67 5.22 2.64 5.24
CA ASP A 67 4.77 2.17 6.56
C ASP A 67 3.95 0.86 6.45
N ALA A 68 3.09 0.77 5.44
CA ALA A 68 2.34 -0.45 5.14
C ALA A 68 3.27 -1.62 4.77
N GLY A 69 4.25 -1.37 3.89
CA GLY A 69 5.24 -2.36 3.46
C GLY A 69 6.12 -2.87 4.59
N ILE A 70 6.58 -2.00 5.49
CA ILE A 70 7.38 -2.39 6.67
C ILE A 70 6.57 -3.26 7.62
N SER A 71 5.30 -2.95 7.88
CA SER A 71 4.44 -3.83 8.68
C SER A 71 4.19 -5.15 7.96
N GLY A 72 4.00 -5.14 6.64
CA GLY A 72 3.92 -6.33 5.81
C GLY A 72 5.14 -7.24 5.90
N GLN A 73 6.35 -6.69 5.98
CA GLN A 73 7.58 -7.46 6.19
C GLN A 73 7.56 -8.21 7.52
N LYS A 74 7.05 -7.58 8.59
CA LYS A 74 6.87 -8.25 9.88
C LYS A 74 5.86 -9.38 9.79
N ALA A 75 4.71 -9.14 9.13
CA ALA A 75 3.74 -10.20 8.87
C ALA A 75 4.36 -11.39 8.13
N LEU A 76 5.17 -11.12 7.10
CA LEU A 76 5.86 -12.14 6.32
C LEU A 76 6.83 -12.98 7.18
N GLU A 77 7.57 -12.34 8.08
CA GLU A 77 8.44 -13.04 9.04
C GLU A 77 7.65 -13.96 9.97
N SER A 78 6.50 -13.51 10.47
CA SER A 78 5.63 -14.28 11.35
C SER A 78 4.97 -15.46 10.62
N LEU A 79 4.50 -15.25 9.39
CA LEU A 79 4.00 -16.33 8.53
C LEU A 79 5.05 -17.41 8.27
N LYS A 80 6.31 -17.01 8.02
CA LYS A 80 7.44 -17.95 7.82
C LYS A 80 7.76 -18.76 9.08
N LYS A 81 7.46 -18.24 10.27
CA LYS A 81 7.58 -18.94 11.56
C LYS A 81 6.34 -19.79 11.89
N GLY A 82 5.27 -19.70 11.09
CA GLY A 82 3.99 -20.36 11.36
C GLY A 82 3.12 -19.65 12.40
N ASP A 83 3.45 -18.40 12.77
CA ASP A 83 2.67 -17.62 13.71
C ASP A 83 1.61 -16.79 12.97
N LEU A 84 0.46 -17.42 12.70
CA LEU A 84 -0.63 -16.79 11.96
C LEU A 84 -1.32 -15.66 12.75
N ARG A 85 -1.32 -15.73 14.08
CA ARG A 85 -1.94 -14.70 14.93
C ARG A 85 -1.11 -13.42 14.94
N ASP A 86 0.20 -13.54 15.13
CA ASP A 86 1.10 -12.37 15.06
C ASP A 86 1.12 -11.77 13.64
N ALA A 87 1.05 -12.61 12.60
CA ALA A 87 0.88 -12.13 11.23
C ALA A 87 -0.41 -11.34 11.02
N GLU A 88 -1.53 -11.75 11.63
CA GLU A 88 -2.82 -11.05 11.52
C GLU A 88 -2.73 -9.60 12.00
N ASP A 89 -2.08 -9.35 13.15
CA ASP A 89 -1.94 -8.01 13.73
C ASP A 89 -1.17 -7.08 12.78
N HIS A 90 -0.09 -7.58 12.18
CA HIS A 90 0.72 -6.85 11.22
C HIS A 90 0.01 -6.62 9.88
N LEU A 91 -0.79 -7.58 9.42
CA LEU A 91 -1.63 -7.43 8.22
C LEU A 91 -2.77 -6.44 8.45
N TYR A 92 -3.40 -6.45 9.62
CA TYR A 92 -4.41 -5.48 10.02
C TYR A 92 -3.84 -4.06 10.01
N PHE A 93 -2.65 -3.85 10.60
CA PHE A 93 -2.02 -2.54 10.57
C PHE A 93 -1.75 -2.07 9.13
N SER A 94 -1.24 -2.95 8.27
CA SER A 94 -0.95 -2.64 6.87
C SER A 94 -2.22 -2.21 6.11
N GLN A 95 -3.33 -2.92 6.32
CA GLN A 95 -4.64 -2.53 5.79
C GLN A 95 -5.15 -1.20 6.39
N TYR A 96 -4.95 -0.99 7.68
CA TYR A 96 -5.41 0.21 8.36
C TYR A 96 -4.73 1.47 7.80
N VAL A 97 -3.40 1.43 7.62
CA VAL A 97 -2.66 2.56 7.06
C VAL A 97 -2.98 2.78 5.57
N GLU A 98 -3.36 1.74 4.83
CA GLU A 98 -3.79 1.85 3.44
C GLU A 98 -5.08 2.67 3.27
N LYS A 99 -5.95 2.76 4.30
CA LYS A 99 -7.31 3.34 4.20
C LYS A 99 -7.42 4.65 3.40
N PRO A 100 -6.54 5.65 3.54
CA PRO A 100 -6.63 6.90 2.77
C PRO A 100 -6.48 6.71 1.25
N PHE A 101 -5.84 5.62 0.81
CA PHE A 101 -5.53 5.33 -0.59
C PHE A 101 -6.18 4.04 -1.11
N ALA A 102 -6.93 3.33 -0.25
CA ALA A 102 -7.48 2.01 -0.52
C ALA A 102 -8.38 1.94 -1.77
N GLU A 103 -9.02 3.06 -2.15
CA GLU A 103 -9.78 3.15 -3.39
C GLU A 103 -8.93 2.88 -4.64
N PHE A 104 -7.65 3.29 -4.59
CA PHE A 104 -6.71 3.16 -5.69
C PHE A 104 -5.77 1.96 -5.51
N SER A 105 -5.19 1.81 -4.33
CA SER A 105 -4.11 0.84 -4.08
C SER A 105 -4.58 -0.61 -3.98
N LYS A 106 -5.74 -0.87 -3.34
CA LYS A 106 -6.40 -2.20 -3.21
C LYS A 106 -5.46 -3.37 -2.88
N THR A 107 -4.42 -3.11 -2.09
CA THR A 107 -3.28 -3.99 -1.86
C THR A 107 -3.49 -4.88 -0.63
N TRP A 108 -3.76 -4.31 0.55
CA TRP A 108 -3.70 -5.04 1.82
C TRP A 108 -5.02 -5.64 2.28
N VAL A 109 -6.16 -5.03 1.89
CA VAL A 109 -7.49 -5.54 2.29
C VAL A 109 -7.69 -7.02 1.92
N LYS A 110 -7.30 -7.42 0.71
CA LYS A 110 -7.45 -8.81 0.24
C LYS A 110 -6.50 -9.78 0.96
N VAL A 111 -5.32 -9.30 1.38
CA VAL A 111 -4.35 -10.12 2.11
C VAL A 111 -4.84 -10.36 3.54
N TYR A 112 -5.36 -9.31 4.18
CA TYR A 112 -5.95 -9.40 5.51
C TYR A 112 -7.17 -10.33 5.52
N GLU A 113 -8.09 -10.18 4.56
CA GLU A 113 -9.25 -11.07 4.41
C GLU A 113 -8.84 -12.54 4.22
N ALA A 114 -7.79 -12.79 3.43
CA ALA A 114 -7.25 -14.15 3.25
C ALA A 114 -6.67 -14.72 4.55
N ALA A 115 -5.95 -13.92 5.34
CA ALA A 115 -5.47 -14.33 6.66
C ALA A 115 -6.62 -14.64 7.63
N LYS A 116 -7.69 -13.83 7.64
CA LYS A 116 -8.90 -14.08 8.44
C LYS A 116 -9.57 -15.39 8.06
N ALA A 117 -9.71 -15.67 6.77
CA ALA A 117 -10.26 -16.93 6.30
C ALA A 117 -9.43 -18.13 6.79
N GLN A 118 -8.10 -18.04 6.66
CA GLN A 118 -7.19 -19.10 7.13
C GLN A 118 -7.32 -19.34 8.64
N ILE A 119 -7.42 -18.27 9.45
CA ILE A 119 -7.58 -18.41 10.91
C ILE A 119 -8.89 -19.12 11.27
N LEU A 120 -9.96 -18.89 10.51
CA LEU A 120 -11.25 -19.54 10.74
C LEU A 120 -11.23 -21.02 10.33
N GLU A 121 -10.44 -21.38 9.32
CA GLU A 121 -10.24 -22.78 8.90
C GLU A 121 -9.36 -23.57 9.87
N ASP A 122 -8.41 -22.90 10.53
CA ASP A 122 -7.51 -23.51 11.53
C ASP A 122 -8.17 -23.68 12.92
N GLN A 123 -9.44 -23.29 13.10
CA GLN A 123 -10.25 -23.42 14.34
C GLN A 123 -11.12 -24.68 14.35
#